data_AF-A0A7X0HS07-F1
#
_entry.id   AF-A0A7X0HS07-F1
#
_cell.length_a   1.000
_cell.length_b   1.000
_cell.length_c   1.000
_cell.angle_alpha   90.00
_cell.angle_beta   90.00
_cell.angle_gamma   90.00
#
_symmetry.space_group_name_H-M   'P 1'
#
loop_
_entity.id
_entity.type
_entity.pdbx_description
1 polymer ?
#
loop_
_entity_poly.entity_id
_entity_poly.type
_entity_poly.pdbx_seq_one_letter_code
_entity_poly.pdbx_strand_id
1 'polypeptide(L)'
;MPELLHKFIGKGLEIFHLPKRSIRYYGGADSASGGGNDYSTISIFDEDGQQVLSFYNNRVPVYEFAEIIDCIGKWYNYCFYAIERNSYGLPVLERLRKDYNYLNLYKQKLFDQRTGKKKMQLGFTTTASTKSVLISDFKENFEKGLILIECKESLQQMQLFIENANGSMGNKKGEKNHDDLVISLALSVQARKIGKWYV
;
A
#
# COMPACT_ATOMS: atom_id res chain seq x y z
N MET A 1 8.10 13.68 14.63
CA MET A 1 8.20 13.07 13.30
C MET A 1 9.66 12.70 13.06
N PRO A 2 9.96 11.55 12.45
CA PRO A 2 11.34 11.16 12.13
C PRO A 2 12.03 12.11 11.15
N GLU A 3 13.33 12.38 11.36
CA GLU A 3 14.13 13.29 10.50
C GLU A 3 14.19 12.86 9.05
N LEU A 4 14.21 11.54 8.78
CA LEU A 4 14.22 10.97 7.43
C LEU A 4 13.05 11.53 6.57
N LEU A 5 11.92 11.81 7.20
CA LEU A 5 10.70 12.27 6.52
C LEU A 5 10.70 13.76 6.20
N HIS A 6 11.58 14.56 6.83
CA HIS A 6 11.59 16.02 6.69
C HIS A 6 11.83 16.44 5.24
N LYS A 7 12.64 15.69 4.49
CA LYS A 7 12.94 15.98 3.07
C LYS A 7 11.75 15.77 2.12
N PHE A 8 10.69 15.09 2.57
CA PHE A 8 9.49 14.80 1.78
C PHE A 8 8.32 15.73 2.08
N ILE A 9 8.44 16.63 3.08
CA ILE A 9 7.42 17.64 3.37
C ILE A 9 7.22 18.52 2.12
N GLY A 10 5.98 18.61 1.63
CA GLY A 10 5.65 19.33 0.40
C GLY A 10 6.14 18.65 -0.89
N LYS A 11 6.63 17.41 -0.81
CA LYS A 11 7.16 16.61 -1.93
C LYS A 11 6.58 15.20 -1.97
N GLY A 12 5.27 15.11 -1.74
CA GLY A 12 4.51 13.86 -1.79
C GLY A 12 4.46 13.09 -0.48
N LEU A 13 4.69 13.74 0.67
CA LEU A 13 4.31 13.22 1.99
C LEU A 13 3.19 14.08 2.57
N GLU A 14 2.04 13.47 2.83
CA GLU A 14 0.89 14.09 3.48
C GLU A 14 0.57 13.35 4.78
N ILE A 15 0.51 14.10 5.89
CA ILE A 15 0.18 13.57 7.22
C ILE A 15 -1.09 14.28 7.67
N PHE A 16 -2.19 13.53 7.77
CA PHE A 16 -3.50 14.06 8.17
C PHE A 16 -3.67 13.97 9.69
N HIS A 17 -3.20 12.86 10.27
CA HIS A 17 -3.27 12.61 11.71
C HIS A 17 -1.94 12.05 12.22
N LEU A 18 -1.48 12.62 13.34
CA LEU A 18 -0.30 12.13 14.05
C LEU A 18 -0.59 10.79 14.72
N PRO A 19 0.42 9.90 14.85
CA PRO A 19 0.24 8.61 15.48
C PRO A 19 -0.16 8.76 16.95
N LYS A 20 -1.17 8.00 17.35
CA LYS A 20 -1.68 7.91 18.72
C LYS A 20 -1.20 6.60 19.32
N ARG A 21 -0.84 6.61 20.61
CA ARG A 21 -0.41 5.40 21.32
C ARG A 21 -1.54 4.36 21.33
N SER A 22 -1.17 3.09 21.25
CA SER A 22 -2.07 1.93 21.33
C SER A 22 -3.10 1.79 20.19
N ILE A 23 -3.09 2.67 19.20
CA ILE A 23 -3.89 2.52 17.98
C ILE A 23 -3.16 1.62 16.99
N ARG A 24 -3.91 0.72 16.35
CA ARG A 24 -3.38 -0.09 15.25
C ARG A 24 -3.48 0.67 13.94
N TYR A 25 -2.45 0.51 13.12
CA TYR A 25 -2.36 1.12 11.80
C TYR A 25 -2.18 0.05 10.74
N TYR A 26 -2.85 0.25 9.61
CA TYR A 26 -2.88 -0.67 8.48
C TYR A 26 -2.45 0.06 7.23
N GLY A 27 -1.37 -0.42 6.63
CA GLY A 27 -0.71 0.23 5.52
C GLY A 27 -0.76 -0.60 4.25
N GLY A 28 -0.79 0.09 3.12
CA GLY A 28 -0.63 -0.50 1.80
C GLY A 28 0.50 0.21 1.08
N ALA A 29 1.33 -0.52 0.35
CA ALA A 29 2.41 0.08 -0.42
C ALA A 29 2.58 -0.58 -1.80
N ASP A 30 2.77 0.26 -2.81
CA ASP A 30 3.16 -0.14 -4.16
C ASP A 30 4.51 0.48 -4.51
N SER A 31 5.38 -0.30 -5.13
CA SER A 31 6.78 0.05 -5.38
C SER A 31 7.04 0.27 -6.86
N ALA A 32 7.59 1.44 -7.18
CA ALA A 32 8.06 1.80 -8.50
C ALA A 32 9.60 1.78 -8.58
N SER A 33 10.14 2.00 -9.78
CA SER A 33 11.58 2.02 -10.03
C SER A 33 12.30 3.26 -9.47
N GLY A 34 11.59 4.39 -9.33
CA GLY A 34 12.18 5.70 -9.05
C GLY A 34 12.68 6.45 -10.30
N GLY A 35 12.31 5.98 -11.50
CA GLY A 35 12.72 6.57 -12.79
C GLY A 35 11.87 7.74 -13.27
N GLY A 36 10.87 8.19 -12.50
CA GLY A 36 10.00 9.32 -12.84
C GLY A 36 8.67 8.97 -13.53
N ASN A 37 8.49 7.73 -13.98
CA ASN A 37 7.25 7.29 -14.64
C ASN A 37 6.17 6.91 -13.62
N ASP A 38 6.42 5.92 -12.78
CA ASP A 38 5.46 5.43 -11.79
C ASP A 38 5.84 5.92 -10.38
N TYR A 39 4.85 6.04 -9.50
CA TYR A 39 5.06 6.49 -8.13
C TYR A 39 5.21 5.32 -7.18
N SER A 40 6.22 5.37 -6.30
CA SER A 40 6.24 4.55 -5.10
C SER A 40 5.29 5.17 -4.09
N THR A 41 4.30 4.41 -3.61
CA THR A 41 3.18 4.93 -2.82
C THR A 41 2.98 4.19 -1.51
N ILE A 42 2.54 4.90 -0.47
CA ILE A 42 2.16 4.34 0.83
C ILE A 42 0.86 5.02 1.26
N SER A 43 -0.15 4.23 1.62
CA SER A 43 -1.38 4.71 2.24
C SER A 43 -1.58 4.03 3.59
N ILE A 44 -1.92 4.79 4.63
CA ILE A 44 -2.15 4.25 5.97
C ILE A 44 -3.52 4.66 6.49
N PHE A 45 -4.27 3.67 6.95
CA PHE A 45 -5.48 3.83 7.75
C PHE A 45 -5.19 3.50 9.22
N ASP A 46 -5.90 4.15 10.14
CA ASP A 46 -6.03 3.64 11.51
C ASP A 46 -7.06 2.49 11.60
N GLU A 47 -7.29 2.00 12.81
CA GLU A 47 -8.22 0.89 13.03
C GLU A 47 -9.68 1.23 12.74
N ASP A 48 -10.06 2.51 12.88
CA ASP A 48 -11.38 3.03 12.58
C ASP A 48 -11.59 3.26 11.08
N GLY A 49 -10.53 3.19 10.28
CA GLY A 49 -10.57 3.36 8.83
C GLY A 49 -10.33 4.81 8.37
N GLN A 50 -9.85 5.68 9.26
CA GLN A 50 -9.47 7.05 8.92
C GLN A 50 -8.09 7.07 8.26
N GLN A 51 -7.96 7.71 7.08
CA GLN A 51 -6.65 7.85 6.45
C GLN A 51 -5.79 8.81 7.28
N VAL A 52 -4.63 8.34 7.72
CA VAL A 52 -3.72 9.12 8.58
C VAL A 52 -2.48 9.63 7.85
N LEU A 53 -2.09 8.95 6.77
CA LEU A 53 -0.92 9.30 5.96
C LEU A 53 -1.09 8.86 4.51
N SER A 54 -0.57 9.68 3.60
CA SER A 54 -0.33 9.36 2.19
C SER A 54 1.10 9.70 1.82
N PHE A 55 1.77 8.82 1.09
CA PHE A 55 3.09 9.06 0.50
C PHE A 55 3.04 8.67 -0.97
N TYR A 56 3.63 9.50 -1.84
CA TYR A 56 3.75 9.25 -3.27
C TYR A 56 4.98 9.98 -3.82
N ASN A 57 5.95 9.24 -4.32
CA ASN A 57 7.15 9.82 -4.93
C ASN A 57 7.68 8.96 -6.08
N ASN A 58 7.94 9.58 -7.23
CA ASN A 58 8.43 8.91 -8.44
C ASN A 58 9.97 8.95 -8.61
N ARG A 59 10.71 9.52 -7.65
CA ARG A 59 12.17 9.65 -7.67
C ARG A 59 12.88 8.88 -6.55
N VAL A 60 12.13 8.25 -5.66
CA VAL A 60 12.71 7.44 -4.59
C VAL A 60 13.13 6.08 -5.17
N PRO A 61 14.41 5.70 -5.06
CA PRO A 61 14.86 4.39 -5.48
C PRO A 61 14.38 3.30 -4.51
N VAL A 62 14.25 2.08 -5.03
CA VAL A 62 13.69 0.91 -4.30
C VAL A 62 14.33 0.66 -2.93
N TYR A 63 15.64 0.88 -2.77
CA TYR A 63 16.32 0.66 -1.48
C TYR A 63 15.95 1.70 -0.43
N GLU A 64 15.81 2.96 -0.84
CA GLU A 64 15.39 4.06 0.02
C GLU A 64 13.90 3.93 0.37
N PHE A 65 13.10 3.40 -0.57
CA PHE A 65 11.68 3.15 -0.31
C PHE A 65 11.46 2.15 0.83
N ALA A 66 12.29 1.11 0.95
CA ALA A 66 12.25 0.19 2.09
C ALA A 66 12.57 0.90 3.42
N GLU A 67 13.53 1.82 3.43
CA GLU A 67 13.86 2.63 4.62
C GLU A 67 12.70 3.53 5.03
N ILE A 68 12.04 4.14 4.04
CA ILE A 68 10.86 4.99 4.27
C ILE A 68 9.71 4.18 4.86
N ILE A 69 9.42 2.99 4.32
CA ILE A 69 8.36 2.11 4.86
C ILE A 69 8.69 1.68 6.29
N ASP A 70 9.92 1.28 6.59
CA ASP A 70 10.33 0.92 7.96
C ASP A 70 10.15 2.11 8.92
N CYS A 71 10.62 3.30 8.51
CA CYS A 71 10.57 4.52 9.28
C CYS A 71 9.12 4.94 9.59
N ILE A 72 8.26 5.02 8.57
CA ILE A 72 6.85 5.34 8.73
C ILE A 72 6.16 4.25 9.55
N GLY A 73 6.43 2.98 9.26
CA GLY A 73 5.85 1.85 9.96
C GLY A 73 6.09 1.90 11.46
N LYS A 74 7.35 2.07 11.87
CA LYS A 74 7.72 2.22 13.28
C LYS A 74 7.12 3.47 13.92
N TRP A 75 7.03 4.58 13.17
CA TRP A 75 6.43 5.81 13.67
C TRP A 75 4.92 5.66 13.94
N TYR A 76 4.22 4.88 13.11
CA TYR A 76 2.81 4.51 13.28
C TYR A 76 2.65 3.15 13.98
N ASN A 77 3.28 3.00 15.14
CA ASN A 77 3.16 1.85 16.05
C ASN A 77 3.42 0.48 15.40
N TYR A 78 4.42 0.35 14.53
CA TYR A 78 4.63 -0.86 13.72
C TYR A 78 3.42 -1.20 12.85
N CYS A 79 3.01 -0.25 12.01
CA CYS A 79 1.95 -0.41 11.02
C CYS A 79 2.00 -1.76 10.29
N PHE A 80 0.87 -2.45 10.20
CA PHE A 80 0.78 -3.71 9.46
C PHE A 80 0.65 -3.45 7.97
N TYR A 81 1.68 -3.78 7.18
CA TYR A 81 1.71 -3.47 5.75
C TYR A 81 1.31 -4.64 4.86
N ALA A 82 0.44 -4.37 3.89
CA ALA A 82 0.35 -5.13 2.64
C ALA A 82 1.16 -4.43 1.55
N ILE A 83 2.24 -5.05 1.11
CA ILE A 83 3.12 -4.51 0.06
C ILE A 83 2.94 -5.36 -1.19
N GLU A 84 2.74 -4.71 -2.33
CA GLU A 84 2.67 -5.41 -3.61
C GLU A 84 3.98 -6.15 -3.89
N ARG A 85 3.85 -7.43 -4.24
CA ARG A 85 4.95 -8.31 -4.61
C ARG A 85 5.09 -8.32 -6.13
N ASN A 86 5.69 -7.25 -6.66
CA ASN A 86 6.11 -7.14 -8.06
C ASN A 86 7.66 -7.17 -8.16
N SER A 87 8.22 -6.86 -9.33
CA SER A 87 9.67 -6.84 -9.56
C SER A 87 10.43 -5.87 -8.65
N TYR A 88 9.82 -4.75 -8.25
CA TYR A 88 10.42 -3.73 -7.38
C TYR A 88 10.08 -3.94 -5.91
N GLY A 89 8.87 -4.43 -5.61
CA GLY A 89 8.39 -4.70 -4.26
C GLY A 89 9.01 -5.94 -3.60
N LEU A 90 9.49 -6.91 -4.39
CA LEU A 90 10.21 -8.07 -3.83
C LEU A 90 11.50 -7.65 -3.09
N PRO A 91 12.41 -6.87 -3.68
CA PRO A 91 13.56 -6.31 -2.96
C PRO A 91 13.16 -5.51 -1.70
N VAL A 92 12.08 -4.73 -1.76
CA VAL A 92 11.57 -3.95 -0.61
C VAL A 92 11.18 -4.89 0.54
N LEU A 93 10.38 -5.90 0.24
CA LEU A 93 9.95 -6.92 1.20
C LEU A 93 11.12 -7.68 1.82
N GLU A 94 12.14 -8.01 1.02
CA GLU A 94 13.33 -8.70 1.52
C GLU A 94 14.15 -7.83 2.48
N ARG A 95 14.40 -6.56 2.13
CA ARG A 95 15.12 -5.61 3.00
C ARG A 95 14.37 -5.37 4.30
N LEU A 96 13.05 -5.14 4.23
CA LEU A 96 12.22 -4.98 5.42
C LEU A 96 12.35 -6.17 6.37
N ARG A 97 12.40 -7.40 5.85
CA ARG A 97 12.57 -8.60 6.67
C ARG A 97 13.99 -8.82 7.20
N LYS A 98 15.00 -8.72 6.32
CA LYS A 98 16.37 -9.14 6.62
C LYS A 98 17.17 -8.03 7.30
N ASP A 99 17.00 -6.80 6.83
CA ASP A 99 17.86 -5.68 7.23
C ASP A 99 17.19 -4.90 8.39
N TYR A 100 15.89 -4.65 8.27
CA TYR A 100 15.14 -3.85 9.25
C TYR A 100 14.40 -4.66 10.32
N ASN A 101 14.36 -5.98 10.19
CA ASN A 101 13.62 -6.90 11.06
C ASN A 101 12.13 -6.52 11.24
N TYR A 102 11.51 -5.96 10.19
CA TYR A 102 10.11 -5.56 10.19
C TYR A 102 9.18 -6.77 10.04
N LEU A 103 8.53 -7.17 11.15
CA LEU A 103 7.75 -8.42 11.19
C LEU A 103 6.28 -8.23 10.77
N ASN A 104 5.72 -7.04 10.93
CA ASN A 104 4.33 -6.68 10.66
C ASN A 104 4.03 -6.53 9.16
N LEU A 105 4.20 -7.62 8.43
CA LEU A 105 4.00 -7.69 6.99
C LEU A 105 2.96 -8.75 6.63
N TYR A 106 2.07 -8.39 5.72
CA TYR A 106 1.06 -9.24 5.11
C TYR A 106 1.70 -10.46 4.44
N LYS A 107 1.00 -11.59 4.56
CA LYS A 107 1.35 -12.82 3.89
C LYS A 107 0.12 -13.34 3.13
N GLN A 108 0.19 -13.38 1.81
CA GLN A 108 -0.85 -13.95 0.97
C GLN A 108 -0.85 -15.47 1.08
N LYS A 109 -2.04 -16.07 1.12
CA LYS A 109 -2.20 -17.51 1.09
C LYS A 109 -2.39 -17.95 -0.35
N LEU A 110 -1.41 -18.65 -0.90
CA LEU A 110 -1.45 -19.20 -2.24
C LEU A 110 -1.77 -20.70 -2.21
N PHE A 111 -2.59 -21.13 -3.16
CA PHE A 111 -2.85 -22.54 -3.40
C PHE A 111 -1.88 -23.05 -4.48
N ASP A 112 -1.02 -23.99 -4.10
CA ASP A 112 -0.16 -24.68 -5.05
C ASP A 112 -0.94 -25.84 -5.67
N GLN A 113 -1.35 -25.67 -6.93
CA GLN A 113 -2.12 -26.69 -7.66
C GLN A 113 -1.32 -27.99 -7.87
N ARG A 114 0.02 -27.93 -7.90
CA ARG A 114 0.87 -29.10 -8.12
C ARG A 114 1.00 -29.95 -6.87
N THR A 115 1.10 -29.32 -5.70
CA THR A 115 1.30 -30.04 -4.43
C THR A 115 0.01 -30.17 -3.60
N GLY A 116 -1.07 -29.48 -4.00
CA GLY A 116 -2.33 -29.40 -3.25
C GLY A 116 -2.21 -28.65 -1.91
N LYS A 117 -1.06 -28.05 -1.63
CA LYS A 117 -0.76 -27.42 -0.33
C LYS A 117 -0.96 -25.90 -0.40
N LYS A 118 -1.35 -25.34 0.75
CA LYS A 118 -1.44 -23.89 0.97
C LYS A 118 -0.08 -23.38 1.41
N LYS A 119 0.51 -22.44 0.67
CA LYS A 119 1.77 -21.77 1.02
C LYS A 119 1.49 -20.32 1.42
N MET A 120 2.11 -19.86 2.49
CA MET A 120 2.11 -18.44 2.83
C MET A 120 3.26 -17.76 2.10
N GLN A 121 2.95 -16.75 1.30
CA GLN A 121 3.94 -15.92 0.59
C GLN A 121 3.93 -14.52 1.17
N LEU A 122 5.12 -13.95 1.39
CA LEU A 122 5.25 -12.58 1.89
C LEU A 122 4.89 -11.56 0.79
N GLY A 123 4.10 -10.55 1.17
CA GLY A 123 3.56 -9.56 0.25
C GLY A 123 2.25 -10.00 -0.40
N PHE A 124 1.70 -9.11 -1.24
CA PHE A 124 0.51 -9.37 -2.04
C PHE A 124 0.90 -9.57 -3.50
N THR A 125 0.73 -10.79 -4.02
CA THR A 125 0.97 -11.08 -5.44
C THR A 125 -0.28 -10.72 -6.23
N THR A 126 -0.12 -9.80 -7.18
CA THR A 126 -1.18 -9.34 -8.08
C THR A 126 -1.30 -10.27 -9.29
N THR A 127 -2.51 -10.73 -9.53
CA THR A 127 -2.99 -11.48 -10.68
C THR A 127 -4.30 -10.84 -11.14
N ALA A 128 -4.81 -11.17 -12.33
CA ALA A 128 -6.12 -10.65 -12.76
C ALA A 128 -7.22 -10.92 -11.72
N SER A 129 -7.30 -12.14 -11.19
CA SER A 129 -8.28 -12.52 -10.17
C SER A 129 -8.09 -11.79 -8.84
N THR A 130 -6.85 -11.68 -8.35
CA THR A 130 -6.59 -11.02 -7.06
C THR A 130 -6.72 -9.51 -7.16
N LYS A 131 -6.42 -8.89 -8.31
CA LYS A 131 -6.67 -7.46 -8.57
C LYS A 131 -8.17 -7.15 -8.54
N SER A 132 -9.02 -7.97 -9.17
CA SER A 132 -10.48 -7.77 -9.11
C SER A 132 -11.00 -7.86 -7.66
N VAL A 133 -10.52 -8.82 -6.87
CA VAL A 133 -10.89 -8.93 -5.45
C VAL A 133 -10.39 -7.73 -4.64
N LEU A 134 -9.14 -7.31 -4.88
CA LEU A 134 -8.51 -6.16 -4.23
C LEU A 134 -9.35 -4.87 -4.41
N ILE A 135 -9.72 -4.57 -5.65
CA ILE A 135 -10.53 -3.39 -6.00
C ILE A 135 -11.97 -3.54 -5.51
N SER A 136 -12.56 -4.73 -5.61
CA SER A 136 -13.92 -4.99 -5.10
C SER A 136 -14.02 -4.74 -3.59
N ASP A 137 -13.07 -5.25 -2.81
CA ASP A 137 -13.01 -5.04 -1.36
C ASP A 137 -12.81 -3.54 -1.04
N PHE A 138 -11.94 -2.84 -1.77
CA PHE A 138 -11.72 -1.41 -1.61
C PHE A 138 -13.00 -0.60 -1.87
N LYS A 139 -13.66 -0.86 -3.00
CA LYS A 139 -14.91 -0.22 -3.38
C LYS A 139 -16.00 -0.44 -2.32
N GLU A 140 -16.16 -1.67 -1.85
CA GLU A 140 -17.14 -1.99 -0.80
C GLU A 140 -16.86 -1.20 0.50
N ASN A 141 -15.60 -1.10 0.92
CA ASN A 141 -15.24 -0.36 2.13
C ASN A 141 -15.52 1.14 1.97
N PHE A 142 -15.23 1.70 0.79
CA PHE A 142 -15.49 3.10 0.50
C PHE A 142 -17.00 3.40 0.45
N GLU A 143 -17.77 2.64 -0.33
CA GLU A 143 -19.22 2.87 -0.52
C GLU A 143 -20.03 2.65 0.77
N LYS A 144 -19.58 1.76 1.66
CA LYS A 144 -20.21 1.52 2.96
C LYS A 144 -19.73 2.49 4.05
N GLY A 145 -18.85 3.44 3.74
CA GLY A 145 -18.31 4.40 4.72
C GLY A 145 -17.45 3.75 5.80
N LEU A 146 -16.82 2.60 5.51
CA LEU A 146 -15.92 1.90 6.43
C LEU A 146 -14.49 2.45 6.41
N ILE A 147 -14.18 3.31 5.44
CA ILE A 147 -12.93 4.04 5.33
C ILE A 147 -13.22 5.50 4.95
N LEU A 148 -12.38 6.42 5.43
CA LEU A 148 -12.39 7.83 5.04
C LEU A 148 -11.04 8.20 4.42
N ILE A 149 -11.08 8.66 3.17
CA ILE A 149 -9.89 9.07 2.40
C ILE A 149 -9.76 10.59 2.49
N GLU A 150 -8.61 11.05 2.96
CA GLU A 150 -8.28 12.47 3.18
C GLU A 150 -7.44 13.04 2.03
N CYS A 151 -6.61 12.20 1.40
CA CYS A 151 -5.69 12.62 0.35
C CYS A 151 -6.45 13.04 -0.92
N LYS A 152 -6.29 14.30 -1.32
CA LYS A 152 -6.97 14.86 -2.51
C LYS A 152 -6.49 14.20 -3.79
N GLU A 153 -5.20 13.93 -3.89
CA GLU A 153 -4.56 13.26 -5.01
C GLU A 153 -5.08 11.84 -5.18
N SER A 154 -5.26 11.10 -4.08
CA SER A 154 -5.91 9.79 -4.10
C SER A 154 -7.34 9.87 -4.66
N LEU A 155 -8.13 10.83 -4.17
CA LEU A 155 -9.52 11.03 -4.65
C LEU A 155 -9.57 11.40 -6.15
N GLN A 156 -8.62 12.19 -6.63
CA GLN A 156 -8.51 12.52 -8.06
C GLN A 156 -8.19 11.28 -8.91
N GLN A 157 -7.25 10.43 -8.47
CA GLN A 157 -6.96 9.17 -9.17
C GLN A 157 -8.18 8.24 -9.18
N MET A 158 -8.93 8.16 -8.07
CA MET A 158 -10.16 7.35 -8.01
C MET A 158 -11.21 7.78 -9.04
N GLN A 159 -11.34 9.07 -9.35
CA GLN A 159 -12.28 9.56 -10.37
C GLN A 159 -11.90 9.11 -11.79
N LEU A 160 -10.62 8.82 -12.03
CA LEU A 160 -10.09 8.40 -13.33
C LEU A 160 -9.96 6.89 -13.46
N PHE A 161 -10.10 6.16 -12.35
CA PHE A 161 -9.99 4.70 -12.29
C PHE A 161 -11.27 4.05 -12.80
N ILE A 162 -11.19 3.38 -13.95
CA ILE A 162 -12.33 2.80 -14.65
C ILE A 162 -12.18 1.29 -14.81
N GLU A 163 -13.32 0.61 -14.90
CA GLU A 163 -13.39 -0.75 -15.39
C GLU A 163 -13.54 -0.72 -16.92
N ASN A 164 -12.60 -1.33 -17.63
CA ASN A 164 -12.64 -1.45 -19.09
C ASN A 164 -13.63 -2.53 -19.51
N ALA A 165 -14.10 -2.47 -20.76
CA ALA A 165 -15.05 -3.43 -21.31
C ALA A 165 -14.59 -4.90 -21.31
N ASN A 166 -13.28 -5.14 -21.19
CA ASN A 166 -12.67 -6.47 -21.08
C ASN A 166 -12.52 -6.95 -19.62
N GLY A 167 -13.09 -6.21 -18.64
CA GLY A 167 -12.98 -6.50 -17.21
C GLY A 167 -11.64 -6.12 -16.57
N SER A 168 -10.70 -5.51 -17.32
CA SER A 168 -9.47 -4.98 -16.72
C SER A 168 -9.75 -3.64 -16.03
N MET A 169 -9.16 -3.44 -14.86
CA MET A 169 -9.32 -2.22 -14.08
C MET A 169 -8.02 -1.41 -14.08
N GLY A 170 -8.15 -0.11 -14.33
CA GLY A 170 -7.04 0.83 -14.38
C GLY A 170 -7.52 2.21 -14.80
N ASN A 171 -6.60 3.15 -14.98
CA ASN A 171 -6.99 4.48 -15.39
C ASN A 171 -7.53 4.57 -16.82
N LYS A 172 -8.41 5.54 -17.02
CA LYS A 172 -8.85 5.97 -18.36
C LYS A 172 -7.62 6.24 -19.24
N LYS A 173 -7.62 5.70 -20.47
CA LYS A 173 -6.50 5.84 -21.42
C LYS A 173 -6.03 7.30 -21.54
N GLY A 174 -4.80 7.55 -21.12
CA GLY A 174 -4.10 8.83 -21.20
C GLY A 174 -2.69 8.67 -20.63
N GLU A 175 -1.68 9.25 -21.28
CA GLU A 175 -0.25 9.03 -20.98
C GLU A 175 0.21 9.53 -19.59
N LYS A 176 -0.67 10.18 -18.80
CA LYS A 176 -0.33 10.81 -17.52
C LYS A 176 -1.22 10.41 -16.35
N ASN A 177 -2.02 9.36 -16.49
CA ASN A 177 -2.93 8.94 -15.43
C ASN A 177 -2.28 7.83 -14.58
N HIS A 178 -1.94 8.14 -13.33
CA HIS A 178 -1.36 7.21 -12.35
C HIS A 178 -2.45 6.58 -11.48
N ASP A 179 -2.41 5.27 -11.22
CA ASP A 179 -3.33 4.54 -10.34
C ASP A 179 -2.63 4.02 -9.06
N ASP A 180 -1.34 4.33 -8.89
CA ASP A 180 -0.50 3.85 -7.79
C ASP A 180 -1.11 4.16 -6.40
N LEU A 181 -1.72 5.34 -6.21
CA LEU A 181 -2.36 5.69 -4.93
C LEU A 181 -3.63 4.86 -4.68
N VAL A 182 -4.40 4.55 -5.73
CA VAL A 182 -5.58 3.68 -5.61
C VAL A 182 -5.15 2.26 -5.22
N ILE A 183 -4.05 1.77 -5.78
CA ILE A 183 -3.51 0.45 -5.44
C ILE A 183 -3.02 0.41 -3.99
N SER A 184 -2.26 1.42 -3.53
CA SER A 184 -1.83 1.47 -2.12
C SER A 184 -3.00 1.57 -1.14
N LEU A 185 -4.06 2.31 -1.47
CA LEU A 185 -5.29 2.34 -0.66
C LEU A 185 -6.01 0.98 -0.63
N ALA A 186 -6.10 0.30 -1.76
CA ALA A 186 -6.73 -1.02 -1.80
C ALA A 186 -5.92 -2.06 -1.00
N LEU A 187 -4.58 -1.97 -1.05
CA LEU A 187 -3.68 -2.81 -0.26
C LEU A 187 -3.83 -2.56 1.25
N SER A 188 -3.97 -1.31 1.70
CA SER A 188 -4.19 -1.01 3.12
C SER A 188 -5.52 -1.58 3.62
N VAL A 189 -6.57 -1.61 2.78
CA VAL A 189 -7.83 -2.32 3.08
C VAL A 189 -7.60 -3.83 3.24
N GLN A 190 -6.78 -4.46 2.40
CA GLN A 190 -6.43 -5.89 2.59
C GLN A 190 -5.68 -6.14 3.89
N ALA A 191 -4.74 -5.24 4.24
CA ALA A 191 -4.02 -5.32 5.50
C ALA A 191 -4.99 -5.26 6.69
N ARG A 192 -5.93 -4.30 6.68
CA ARG A 192 -6.97 -4.14 7.70
C ARG A 192 -7.89 -5.36 7.79
N LYS A 193 -8.36 -5.89 6.65
CA LYS A 193 -9.22 -7.09 6.59
C LYS A 193 -8.59 -8.33 7.24
N ILE A 194 -7.27 -8.50 7.11
CA ILE A 194 -6.55 -9.60 7.77
C ILE A 194 -6.36 -9.35 9.27
N GLY A 195 -6.13 -8.11 9.68
CA GLY A 195 -6.10 -7.72 11.09
C GLY A 195 -5.04 -8.43 11.95
N LYS A 196 -3.99 -9.00 11.34
CA LYS A 196 -2.94 -9.71 12.07
C LYS A 196 -1.92 -8.73 12.66
N TRP A 197 -1.34 -9.14 13.78
CA TRP A 197 -0.32 -8.39 14.49
C TRP A 197 0.75 -9.35 14.99
N TYR A 198 2.02 -9.08 14.71
CA TYR A 198 3.14 -9.98 14.95
C TYR A 198 4.20 -9.41 15.91
N VAL A 199 3.96 -8.21 16.45
CA VAL A 199 4.83 -7.49 17.40
C VAL A 199 4.08 -7.15 18.66
#